data_AF-A0A7X5N4Q9-F1
#
_entry.id   AF-A0A7X5N4Q9-F1
#
_cell.length_a   1.000
_cell.length_b   1.000
_cell.length_c   1.000
_cell.angle_alpha   90.00
_cell.angle_beta   90.00
_cell.angle_gamma   90.00
#
_symmetry.space_group_name_H-M   'P 1'
#
loop_
_entity.id
_entity.type
_entity.pdbx_description
1 polymer ?
#
loop_
_entity_poly.entity_id
_entity_poly.type
_entity_poly.pdbx_seq_one_letter_code
_entity_poly.pdbx_strand_id
1 'polypeptide(L)'
;GSERVLDTPLDETTIAGLSVGLAAQGMKPVAEAQFDGFVYPMVDHLICHAARLRNRTRGRLHCPMVLRVPWGGGIRAPEHH
;
A
#
# COMPACT_ATOMS: atom_id res chain seq x y z
N GLY A 1 -5.94 17.80 6.04
CA GLY A 1 -5.03 18.35 7.07
C GLY A 1 -4.00 17.30 7.43
N SER A 2 -2.99 17.66 8.22
CA SER A 2 -1.87 16.78 8.62
C SER A 2 -2.32 15.49 9.32
N GLU A 3 -3.47 15.48 9.98
CA GLU A 3 -4.04 14.25 10.57
C GLU A 3 -4.63 13.26 9.55
N ARG A 4 -4.72 13.65 8.27
CA ARG A 4 -5.35 12.88 7.19
C ARG A 4 -4.41 12.59 6.02
N VAL A 5 -3.32 13.35 5.93
CA VAL A 5 -2.27 13.23 4.91
C VAL A 5 -0.96 13.25 5.68
N LEU A 6 -0.26 12.12 5.68
CA LEU A 6 0.91 11.88 6.52
C LEU A 6 2.08 11.55 5.61
N ASP A 7 3.20 12.23 5.83
CA ASP A 7 4.49 11.78 5.32
C ASP A 7 4.95 10.58 6.15
N THR A 8 5.39 9.52 5.48
CA THR A 8 5.83 8.28 6.11
C THR A 8 7.36 8.19 6.11
N PRO A 9 7.95 7.35 6.98
CA PRO A 9 9.33 6.90 6.79
C PRO A 9 9.54 6.31 5.39
N LEU A 10 10.78 6.34 4.90
CA LEU A 10 11.18 5.69 3.64
C LEU A 10 11.27 4.17 3.85
N ASP A 11 10.11 3.53 3.95
CA ASP A 11 9.96 2.09 4.10
C ASP A 11 8.61 1.64 3.54
N GLU A 12 8.63 1.11 2.33
CA GLU A 12 7.44 0.65 1.62
C GLU A 12 6.78 -0.55 2.32
N THR A 13 7.55 -1.36 3.05
CA THR A 13 7.00 -2.45 3.88
C THR A 13 6.10 -1.86 4.96
N THR A 14 6.58 -0.83 5.66
CA THR A 14 5.81 -0.11 6.69
C THR A 14 4.58 0.55 6.10
N ILE A 15 4.69 1.24 4.96
CA ILE A 15 3.54 1.87 4.27
C ILE A 15 2.46 0.82 3.96
N ALA A 16 2.85 -0.33 3.41
CA ALA A 16 1.91 -1.40 3.08
C ALA A 16 1.26 -2.02 4.32
N GLY A 17 2.06 -2.36 5.34
CA GLY A 17 1.59 -2.96 6.58
C GLY A 17 0.65 -2.04 7.36
N LEU A 18 1.01 -0.77 7.48
CA LEU A 18 0.17 0.26 8.11
C LEU A 18 -1.17 0.38 7.38
N SER A 19 -1.14 0.45 6.04
CA SER A 19 -2.35 0.57 5.23
C SER A 19 -3.30 -0.61 5.41
N VAL A 20 -2.77 -1.84 5.46
CA VAL A 20 -3.57 -3.03 5.75
C VAL A 20 -4.18 -2.96 7.15
N GLY A 21 -3.40 -2.55 8.17
CA GLY A 21 -3.86 -2.40 9.54
C GLY A 21 -4.97 -1.35 9.68
N LEU A 22 -4.77 -0.16 9.11
CA LEU A 22 -5.76 0.93 9.11
C LEU A 22 -7.05 0.50 8.39
N ALA A 23 -6.93 -0.17 7.24
CA ALA A 23 -8.08 -0.68 6.50
C ALA A 23 -8.86 -1.74 7.31
N ALA A 24 -8.15 -2.66 7.97
CA ALA A 24 -8.76 -3.66 8.85
C ALA A 24 -9.50 -3.05 10.06
N GLN A 25 -9.06 -1.87 10.52
CA GLN A 25 -9.70 -1.09 11.58
C GLN A 25 -10.81 -0.15 11.08
N GLY A 26 -11.17 -0.23 9.79
CA GLY A 26 -12.31 0.49 9.22
C GLY A 26 -11.97 1.85 8.60
N MET A 27 -10.69 2.25 8.57
CA MET A 27 -10.26 3.41 7.78
C MET A 27 -10.24 3.07 6.28
N LYS A 28 -10.13 4.10 5.43
CA LYS A 28 -10.04 3.96 3.97
C LYS A 28 -8.72 4.58 3.47
N PRO A 29 -7.58 3.95 3.76
CA PRO A 29 -6.29 4.52 3.40
C PRO A 29 -6.08 4.53 1.88
N VAL A 30 -5.47 5.61 1.41
CA VAL A 30 -4.97 5.75 0.04
C VAL A 30 -3.46 5.91 0.15
N ALA A 31 -2.74 4.79 0.01
CA ALA A 31 -1.29 4.74 0.05
C ALA A 31 -0.68 5.06 -1.31
N GLU A 32 0.57 5.52 -1.31
CA GLU A 32 1.35 5.79 -2.51
C GLU A 32 2.71 5.11 -2.40
N ALA A 33 3.11 4.37 -3.43
CA ALA A 33 4.51 4.02 -3.66
C ALA A 33 5.11 5.05 -4.59
N GLN A 34 6.34 5.50 -4.33
CA GLN A 34 6.93 6.62 -5.07
C GLN A 34 7.21 6.28 -6.55
N PHE A 35 7.58 5.03 -6.82
CA PHE A 35 7.79 4.46 -8.16
C PHE A 35 7.47 2.95 -8.14
N ASP A 36 7.11 2.38 -9.29
CA ASP A 36 6.78 0.95 -9.40
C ASP A 36 7.94 0.03 -9.00
N GLY A 37 9.18 0.47 -9.25
CA GLY A 37 10.38 -0.28 -8.82
C GLY A 37 10.49 -0.46 -7.31
N PHE A 38 9.73 0.29 -6.50
CA PHE A 38 9.72 0.19 -5.05
C PHE A 38 8.52 -0.58 -4.50
N VAL A 39 7.70 -1.19 -5.35
CA VAL A 39 6.55 -2.01 -4.89
C VAL A 39 7.01 -3.36 -4.33
N TYR A 40 8.20 -3.85 -4.69
CA TYR A 40 8.66 -5.19 -4.28
C TYR A 40 8.62 -5.46 -2.76
N PRO A 41 9.05 -4.55 -1.87
CA PRO A 41 8.93 -4.74 -0.43
C PRO A 41 7.48 -4.79 0.08
N MET A 42 6.52 -4.21 -0.67
CA MET A 42 5.10 -4.20 -0.31
C MET A 42 4.38 -5.52 -0.62
N VAL A 43 4.96 -6.36 -1.49
CA VAL A 43 4.27 -7.49 -2.12
C VAL A 43 3.71 -8.48 -1.09
N ASP A 44 4.44 -8.77 -0.02
CA ASP A 44 3.94 -9.68 1.03
C ASP A 44 2.67 -9.13 1.71
N HIS A 45 2.68 -7.87 2.13
CA HIS A 45 1.50 -7.24 2.71
C HIS A 45 0.31 -7.18 1.73
N LEU A 46 0.56 -6.95 0.44
CA LEU A 46 -0.50 -6.90 -0.57
C LEU A 46 -1.11 -8.29 -0.86
N ILE A 47 -0.25 -9.27 -1.18
CA ILE A 47 -0.69 -10.60 -1.63
C ILE A 47 -1.09 -11.49 -0.45
N CYS A 48 -0.29 -11.51 0.61
CA CYS A 48 -0.50 -12.41 1.74
C CYS A 48 -1.52 -11.84 2.73
N HIS A 49 -1.67 -10.52 2.83
CA HIS A 49 -2.59 -9.89 3.78
C HIS A 49 -3.78 -9.20 3.12
N ALA A 50 -3.58 -8.09 2.40
CA ALA A 50 -4.67 -7.27 1.88
C ALA A 50 -5.65 -8.08 1.02
N ALA A 51 -5.14 -8.80 0.02
CA ALA A 51 -5.95 -9.59 -0.92
C ALA A 51 -6.70 -10.75 -0.25
N ARG A 52 -6.17 -11.28 0.86
CA ARG A 52 -6.69 -12.49 1.51
C ARG A 52 -7.50 -12.22 2.76
N LEU A 53 -7.47 -11.01 3.33
CA LEU A 53 -8.06 -10.72 4.64
C LEU A 53 -9.55 -11.06 4.71
N ARG A 54 -10.32 -10.67 3.68
CA ARG A 54 -11.76 -10.97 3.59
C ARG A 54 -12.03 -12.47 3.58
N ASN A 55 -11.30 -13.21 2.75
CA ASN A 55 -11.49 -14.65 2.64
C ASN A 55 -11.03 -15.39 3.90
N ARG A 56 -9.85 -15.06 4.43
CA ARG A 56 -9.25 -15.64 5.63
C ARG A 56 -10.17 -15.52 6.85
N THR A 57 -10.91 -14.41 6.92
CA THR A 57 -11.82 -14.12 8.05
C THR A 57 -13.27 -14.47 7.77
N ARG A 58 -13.57 -15.13 6.63
CA ARG A 58 -14.93 -15.47 6.20
C ARG A 58 -15.87 -14.25 6.17
N GLY A 59 -15.34 -13.11 5.74
CA GLY A 59 -16.08 -11.84 5.64
C GLY A 59 -16.20 -11.05 6.93
N ARG A 60 -15.63 -11.50 8.06
CA ARG A 60 -15.65 -10.74 9.32
C ARG A 60 -14.81 -9.46 9.25
N LEU A 61 -13.68 -9.48 8.54
CA LEU A 61 -12.84 -8.31 8.30
C LEU A 61 -12.75 -8.03 6.79
N HIS A 62 -12.56 -6.76 6.45
CA HIS A 62 -12.33 -6.29 5.08
C HIS A 62 -11.04 -5.45 5.04
N CYS A 63 -10.48 -5.27 3.84
CA CYS A 63 -9.30 -4.41 3.62
C CYS A 63 -9.60 -3.35 2.53
N PRO A 64 -10.48 -2.37 2.80
CA PRO A 64 -10.80 -1.31 1.85
C PRO A 64 -9.65 -0.29 1.77
N MET A 65 -8.66 -0.55 0.90
CA MET A 65 -7.52 0.34 0.67
C MET A 65 -7.23 0.52 -0.83
N VAL A 66 -6.53 1.60 -1.16
CA VAL A 66 -5.99 1.86 -2.50
C VAL A 66 -4.47 2.03 -2.39
N LEU A 67 -3.72 1.37 -3.27
CA LEU A 67 -2.31 1.66 -3.51
C LEU A 67 -2.18 2.34 -4.86
N ARG A 68 -1.62 3.55 -4.86
CA ARG A 68 -1.29 4.30 -6.08
C ARG A 68 0.21 4.15 -6.37
N VAL A 69 0.54 3.93 -7.62
CA VAL A 69 1.93 3.71 -8.06
C VAL A 69 2.10 4.39 -9.43
N PRO A 70 3.01 5.36 -9.57
CA PRO A 70 3.41 5.84 -10.88
C PRO A 70 4.32 4.80 -11.53
N TRP A 71 4.11 4.59 -12.82
CA TRP A 71 4.84 3.62 -13.62
C TRP A 71 4.91 4.11 -15.07
N GLY A 72 5.85 3.55 -15.83
CA GLY A 72 5.99 3.80 -17.27
C GLY A 72 7.22 4.61 -17.64
N GLY A 73 7.70 4.40 -18.87
CA GLY A 73 8.91 5.04 -19.38
C GLY A 73 8.66 6.37 -20.12
N GLY A 74 9.69 6.83 -20.84
CA GLY A 74 9.60 8.02 -21.71
C GLY A 74 10.05 9.34 -21.07
N ILE A 75 10.49 9.31 -19.81
CA ILE A 75 10.90 10.50 -19.05
C ILE A 75 12.40 10.55 -18.71
N ARG A 76 13.21 9.64 -19.28
CA ARG A 76 14.65 9.47 -18.98
C ARG A 76 14.91 9.25 -17.48
N ALA A 77 14.05 8.44 -16.86
CA ALA A 77 14.15 8.10 -15.46
C ALA A 77 15.36 7.17 -15.20
N PRO A 78 15.96 7.20 -13.99
CA PRO A 78 16.93 6.20 -13.56
C PRO A 78 16.32 4.79 -13.50
N GLU A 79 17.17 3.77 -13.36
CA GLU A 79 16.72 2.40 -13.14
C GLU A 79 15.75 2.34 -11.94
N HIS A 80 14.65 1.59 -12.07
CA HIS A 80 13.56 1.44 -11.09
C HIS A 80 12.56 2.60 -10.93
N HIS A 81 12.62 3.62 -11.78
CA HIS A 81 11.63 4.69 -11.86
C HIS A 81 10.66 4.47 -13.04
#